data_AF-K2BT30-F1
#
_entry.id   AF-K2BT30-F1
#
_cell.length_a   1.000
_cell.length_b   1.000
_cell.length_c   1.000
_cell.angle_alpha   90.00
_cell.angle_beta   90.00
_cell.angle_gamma   90.00
#
_symmetry.space_group_name_H-M   'P 1'
#
loop_
_entity.id
_entity.type
_entity.pdbx_description
1 polymer ?
#
loop_
_entity_poly.entity_id
_entity_poly.type
_entity_poly.pdbx_seq_one_letter_code
_entity_poly.pdbx_strand_id
1 'polypeptide(L)'
;MPRPIWKGYITFGLVNIPVVLYPGEKKFDIQFKLIDNRDKSRIRYVRVNENTGEEVPWSNVVKGYEYNDNDYLRNQRDSTAIAPYSTRAKSGAPVATPLNWDELSTKIKPDTFTIENLHIRLMKLKSDPWNDFFKLHQTLNMK
;
A
#
# COMPACT_ATOMS: atom_id res chain seq x y z
N MET A 1 -13.63 -14.13 -33.30
CA MET A 1 -12.21 -14.26 -33.66
C MET A 1 -11.34 -13.95 -32.45
N PRO A 2 -10.31 -14.75 -32.13
CA PRO A 2 -9.40 -14.49 -31.01
C PRO A 2 -8.62 -13.19 -31.25
N ARG A 3 -8.55 -12.33 -30.22
CA ARG A 3 -7.74 -11.10 -30.27
C ARG A 3 -6.27 -11.45 -29.98
N PRO A 4 -5.32 -10.92 -30.76
CA PRO A 4 -3.91 -11.15 -30.49
C PRO A 4 -3.52 -10.49 -29.16
N ILE A 5 -2.74 -11.20 -28.35
CA ILE A 5 -2.15 -10.64 -27.11
C ILE A 5 -1.02 -9.69 -27.49
N TRP A 6 -0.27 -10.03 -28.53
CA TRP A 6 0.91 -9.29 -28.91
C TRP A 6 1.21 -9.41 -30.41
N LYS A 7 1.82 -8.37 -30.97
CA LYS A 7 2.34 -8.30 -32.33
C LYS A 7 3.74 -7.70 -32.26
N GLY A 8 4.69 -8.30 -32.94
CA GLY A 8 6.04 -7.75 -33.03
C GLY A 8 6.95 -8.61 -33.91
N TYR A 9 8.26 -8.46 -33.71
CA TYR A 9 9.28 -9.13 -34.50
C TYR A 9 10.14 -9.99 -33.57
N ILE A 10 10.47 -11.20 -34.02
CA ILE A 10 11.55 -11.99 -33.41
C ILE A 10 12.78 -11.82 -34.30
N THR A 11 13.88 -11.41 -33.68
CA THR A 11 15.14 -11.12 -34.38
C THR A 11 16.17 -12.19 -34.05
N PHE A 12 16.78 -12.78 -35.09
CA PHE A 12 17.91 -13.70 -34.96
C PHE A 12 19.05 -13.21 -35.85
N GLY A 13 20.07 -12.61 -35.22
CA GLY A 13 21.17 -11.96 -35.94
C GLY A 13 20.67 -10.79 -36.79
N LEU A 14 20.68 -10.98 -38.11
CA LEU A 14 20.23 -9.99 -39.11
C LEU A 14 18.84 -10.29 -39.69
N VAL A 15 18.17 -11.37 -39.25
CA VAL A 15 16.85 -11.78 -39.75
C VAL A 15 15.77 -11.28 -38.80
N ASN A 16 14.79 -10.56 -39.33
CA ASN A 16 13.61 -10.08 -38.61
C ASN A 16 12.34 -10.78 -39.12
N ILE A 17 11.68 -11.54 -38.26
CA ILE A 17 10.46 -12.30 -38.61
C ILE A 17 9.27 -11.68 -37.85
N PRO A 18 8.24 -11.15 -38.55
CA PRO A 18 7.04 -10.68 -37.90
C PRO A 18 6.23 -11.86 -37.34
N VAL A 19 5.78 -11.75 -36.10
CA VAL A 19 4.97 -12.77 -35.43
C VAL A 19 3.76 -12.13 -34.73
N VAL A 20 2.69 -12.92 -34.60
CA VAL A 20 1.48 -12.56 -33.88
C VAL A 20 1.19 -13.64 -32.85
N LEU A 21 1.10 -13.26 -31.58
CA LEU A 21 0.85 -14.18 -30.49
C LEU A 21 -0.64 -14.22 -30.15
N TYR A 22 -1.21 -15.42 -30.21
CA TYR A 22 -2.60 -15.69 -29.86
C TYR A 22 -2.67 -16.48 -28.55
N PRO A 23 -3.67 -16.21 -27.69
CA PRO A 23 -3.89 -17.01 -26.49
C PRO A 23 -4.25 -18.45 -26.87
N GLY A 24 -3.53 -19.44 -26.33
CA GLY A 24 -3.83 -20.86 -26.50
C GLY A 24 -4.97 -21.37 -25.61
N GLU A 25 -5.29 -20.63 -24.54
CA GLU A 25 -6.42 -20.89 -23.66
C GLU A 25 -7.42 -19.74 -23.67
N LYS A 26 -8.70 -20.08 -23.51
CA LYS A 26 -9.76 -19.09 -23.28
C LYS A 26 -10.36 -19.36 -21.91
N LYS A 27 -9.99 -18.55 -20.91
CA LYS A 27 -10.67 -18.55 -19.62
C LYS A 27 -12.07 -17.97 -19.80
N PHE A 28 -13.08 -18.81 -19.65
CA PHE A 28 -14.46 -18.38 -19.57
C PHE A 28 -14.79 -18.17 -18.11
N ASP A 29 -14.67 -16.93 -17.65
CA ASP A 29 -15.12 -16.58 -16.32
C ASP A 29 -16.62 -16.26 -16.38
N ILE A 30 -17.42 -16.95 -15.58
CA ILE A 30 -18.87 -16.72 -15.55
C ILE A 30 -19.10 -15.46 -14.71
N GLN A 31 -19.46 -14.36 -15.36
CA GLN A 31 -19.87 -13.15 -14.66
C GLN A 31 -21.30 -13.29 -14.15
N PHE A 32 -21.44 -13.62 -12.87
CA PHE A 32 -22.73 -13.63 -12.21
C PHE A 32 -23.26 -12.20 -12.05
N LYS A 33 -24.51 -12.00 -12.45
CA LYS A 33 -25.25 -10.77 -12.15
C LYS A 33 -26.07 -11.02 -10.89
N LEU A 34 -26.01 -10.09 -9.95
CA LEU A 34 -26.89 -10.11 -8.79
C LEU A 34 -28.31 -9.77 -9.23
N ILE A 35 -29.23 -10.67 -8.92
CA ILE A 35 -30.63 -10.61 -9.30
C ILE A 35 -31.45 -10.76 -8.03
N ASP A 36 -32.46 -9.90 -7.84
CA ASP A 36 -33.39 -10.05 -6.72
C ASP A 36 -34.26 -11.29 -6.98
N ASN A 37 -34.33 -12.17 -5.98
CA ASN A 37 -35.04 -13.42 -6.10
C ASN A 37 -36.56 -13.24 -6.27
N ARG A 38 -37.12 -12.12 -5.76
CA ARG A 38 -38.56 -11.85 -5.73
C ARG A 38 -39.13 -11.49 -7.10
N ASP A 39 -38.45 -10.58 -7.80
CA ASP A 39 -38.92 -9.96 -9.05
C ASP A 39 -38.02 -10.28 -10.26
N LYS A 40 -36.90 -11.00 -10.03
CA LYS A 40 -35.87 -11.31 -11.03
C LYS A 40 -35.23 -10.07 -11.67
N SER A 41 -35.33 -8.91 -11.01
CA SER A 41 -34.70 -7.68 -11.47
C SER A 41 -33.23 -7.61 -11.07
N ARG A 42 -32.44 -6.76 -11.76
CA ARG A 42 -31.00 -6.66 -11.52
C ARG A 42 -30.71 -5.75 -10.33
N ILE A 43 -29.93 -6.24 -9.37
CA ILE A 43 -29.47 -5.45 -8.22
C ILE A 43 -28.37 -4.47 -8.68
N ARG A 44 -28.48 -3.22 -8.22
CA ARG A 44 -27.47 -2.17 -8.41
C ARG A 44 -26.90 -1.77 -7.05
N TYR A 45 -25.62 -1.47 -7.03
CA TYR A 45 -24.96 -0.91 -5.86
C TYR A 45 -25.10 0.60 -5.86
N VAL A 46 -25.59 1.14 -4.75
CA VAL A 46 -25.66 2.57 -4.48
C VAL A 46 -24.85 2.85 -3.23
N ARG A 47 -24.08 3.95 -3.24
CA ARG A 47 -23.35 4.40 -2.06
C ARG A 47 -24.32 5.24 -1.25
N VAL A 48 -24.51 4.90 0.02
CA VAL A 48 -25.39 5.64 0.93
C VAL A 48 -24.59 6.19 2.09
N ASN A 49 -24.97 7.36 2.60
CA ASN A 49 -24.39 7.95 3.79
C ASN A 49 -24.89 7.19 5.03
N GLU A 50 -23.99 6.83 5.95
CA GLU A 50 -24.33 6.03 7.13
C GLU A 50 -25.30 6.73 8.09
N ASN A 51 -25.19 8.06 8.23
CA ASN A 51 -26.02 8.83 9.16
C ASN A 51 -27.36 9.23 8.56
N THR A 52 -27.39 9.60 7.29
CA THR A 52 -28.61 10.14 6.64
C THR A 52 -29.37 9.08 5.83
N GLY A 53 -28.73 7.98 5.43
CA GLY A 53 -29.31 6.97 4.55
C GLY A 53 -29.46 7.41 3.09
N GLU A 54 -29.01 8.62 2.74
CA GLU A 54 -29.16 9.20 1.41
C GLU A 54 -28.05 8.75 0.46
N GLU A 55 -28.35 8.69 -0.84
CA GLU A 55 -27.36 8.37 -1.86
C GLU A 55 -26.25 9.44 -1.94
N VAL A 56 -24.99 8.99 -1.99
CA VAL A 56 -23.80 9.84 -2.09
C VAL A 56 -23.26 9.84 -3.52
N PRO A 57 -23.38 10.95 -4.25
CA PRO A 57 -22.77 11.14 -5.57
C PRO A 57 -21.25 11.02 -5.50
N TRP A 58 -20.65 10.58 -6.61
CA TRP A 58 -19.21 10.31 -6.63
C TRP A 58 -18.33 11.55 -6.44
N SER A 59 -18.84 12.72 -6.81
CA SER A 59 -18.20 14.02 -6.55
C SER A 59 -18.02 14.32 -5.07
N ASN A 60 -18.88 13.76 -4.22
CA ASN A 60 -18.93 14.05 -2.79
C ASN A 60 -18.24 12.97 -1.95
N VAL A 61 -17.74 11.91 -2.59
CA VAL A 61 -16.99 10.88 -1.88
C VAL A 61 -15.52 11.29 -1.79
N VAL A 62 -15.11 11.63 -0.58
CA VAL A 62 -13.72 11.81 -0.20
C VAL A 62 -13.21 10.57 0.53
N LYS A 63 -11.94 10.21 0.30
CA LYS A 63 -11.29 9.14 1.06
C LYS A 63 -10.76 9.73 2.37
N GLY A 64 -11.42 9.42 3.48
CA GLY A 64 -10.93 9.71 4.84
C GLY A 64 -10.26 8.47 5.44
N TYR A 65 -9.21 8.67 6.23
CA TYR A 65 -8.59 7.61 7.03
C TYR A 65 -8.79 7.94 8.51
N GLU A 66 -9.24 6.95 9.29
CA GLU A 66 -9.31 7.07 10.75
C GLU A 66 -7.89 6.92 11.31
N TYR A 67 -7.37 8.00 11.89
CA TYR A 67 -6.00 8.08 12.39
C TYR A 67 -5.95 7.63 13.84
N ASN A 68 -5.97 6.32 14.06
CA ASN A 68 -5.63 5.72 15.35
C ASN A 68 -4.21 5.16 15.26
N ASP A 69 -3.25 6.04 15.55
CA ASP A 69 -1.90 5.87 16.12
C ASP A 69 -1.11 4.53 15.97
N ASN A 70 -1.32 3.75 14.93
CA ASN A 70 -0.37 2.73 14.51
C ASN A 70 -0.42 2.58 13.00
N ASP A 71 0.71 2.84 12.35
CA ASP A 71 0.88 2.87 10.89
C ASP A 71 0.89 1.43 10.32
N TYR A 72 -0.26 0.73 10.40
CA TYR A 72 -0.43 -0.64 9.90
C TYR A 72 -0.48 -0.72 8.37
N LEU A 73 -0.62 0.42 7.68
CA LEU A 73 -0.73 0.51 6.23
C LEU A 73 0.62 0.41 5.49
N ARG A 74 1.75 0.35 6.22
CA ARG A 74 3.07 0.19 5.58
C ARG A 74 3.46 -1.25 5.28
N ASN A 75 2.72 -2.24 5.78
CA ASN A 75 2.92 -3.66 5.47
C ASN A 75 1.95 -4.17 4.40
N GLN A 76 1.67 -3.37 3.36
CA GLN A 76 0.94 -3.85 2.18
C GLN A 76 1.89 -4.22 1.05
N ARG A 77 1.46 -5.16 0.22
CA ARG A 77 2.15 -5.50 -1.04
C ARG A 77 2.30 -4.22 -1.87
N ASP A 78 3.50 -4.01 -2.40
CA ASP A 78 3.87 -2.80 -3.18
C ASP A 78 3.96 -1.49 -2.35
N SER A 79 3.88 -1.57 -1.01
CA SER A 79 4.17 -0.43 -0.14
C SER A 79 5.68 -0.16 -0.07
N THR A 80 6.06 1.13 -0.20
CA THR A 80 7.46 1.54 -0.09
C THR A 80 7.76 1.93 1.36
N ALA A 81 8.77 1.31 1.97
CA ALA A 81 9.31 1.71 3.27
C ALA A 81 10.33 2.84 3.12
N ILE A 82 10.41 3.71 4.13
CA ILE A 82 11.43 4.76 4.20
C ILE A 82 12.63 4.21 4.96
N ALA A 83 13.84 4.42 4.45
CA ALA A 83 15.05 3.97 5.12
C ALA A 83 15.21 4.63 6.50
N PRO A 84 15.70 3.91 7.52
CA PRO A 84 16.02 4.50 8.82
C PRO A 84 16.97 5.67 8.68
N TYR A 85 16.82 6.65 9.56
CA TYR A 85 17.64 7.87 9.59
C TYR A 85 17.57 8.72 8.31
N SER A 86 16.67 8.42 7.37
CA SER A 86 16.44 9.25 6.20
C SER A 86 15.45 10.38 6.47
N THR A 87 15.71 11.52 5.84
CA THR A 87 14.91 12.74 5.94
C THR A 87 13.65 12.62 5.08
N ARG A 88 12.51 13.08 5.59
CA ARG A 88 11.25 13.10 4.85
C ARG A 88 10.99 14.49 4.30
N ALA A 89 10.49 14.55 3.07
CA ALA A 89 10.08 15.79 2.39
C ALA A 89 8.75 16.32 2.97
N LYS A 90 8.79 16.76 4.23
CA LYS A 90 7.70 17.47 4.94
C LYS A 90 8.27 18.73 5.59
N SER A 91 7.39 19.67 5.95
CA SER A 91 7.78 20.85 6.72
C SER A 91 8.52 20.44 7.99
N GLY A 92 9.62 21.12 8.33
CA GLY A 92 10.48 20.76 9.46
C GLY A 92 11.42 19.57 9.23
N ALA A 93 11.45 18.99 8.03
CA ALA A 93 12.33 17.89 7.64
C ALA A 93 12.42 16.75 8.68
N PRO A 94 11.29 16.10 9.03
CA PRO A 94 11.29 15.04 10.03
C PRO A 94 12.05 13.81 9.54
N VAL A 95 12.78 13.15 10.44
CA VAL A 95 13.65 12.00 10.15
C VAL A 95 12.99 10.70 10.59
N ALA A 96 13.08 9.66 9.76
CA ALA A 96 12.64 8.30 10.07
C ALA A 96 13.50 7.66 11.16
N THR A 97 13.25 8.07 12.41
CA THR A 97 14.10 7.74 13.56
C THR A 97 13.62 6.47 14.25
N PRO A 98 14.46 5.42 14.35
CA PRO A 98 14.20 4.27 15.19
C PRO A 98 13.98 4.62 16.66
N LEU A 99 13.05 3.90 17.29
CA LEU A 99 12.71 4.02 18.71
C LEU A 99 12.77 2.66 19.39
N ASN A 100 13.13 2.64 20.67
CA ASN A 100 12.93 1.47 21.53
C ASN A 100 11.46 1.33 21.90
N TRP A 101 11.03 0.11 22.25
CA TRP A 101 9.65 -0.16 22.69
C TRP A 101 9.24 0.67 23.90
N ASP A 102 10.15 0.87 24.85
CA ASP A 102 9.90 1.67 26.07
C ASP A 102 9.68 3.17 25.78
N GLU A 103 10.09 3.64 24.60
CA GLU A 103 9.91 5.04 24.19
C GLU A 103 8.57 5.26 23.52
N LEU A 104 7.94 4.20 22.98
CA LEU A 104 6.69 4.31 22.25
C LEU A 104 5.57 4.73 23.22
N SER A 105 5.01 5.92 23.00
CA SER A 105 3.87 6.42 23.76
C SER A 105 3.00 7.31 22.89
N THR A 106 1.73 7.48 23.26
CA THR A 106 0.75 8.36 22.57
C THR A 106 1.15 9.84 22.55
N LYS A 107 2.22 10.22 23.26
CA LYS A 107 2.78 11.57 23.26
C LYS A 107 3.76 11.82 22.13
N ILE A 108 4.34 10.77 21.56
CA ILE A 108 5.35 10.89 20.49
C ILE A 108 4.64 10.96 19.15
N LYS A 109 4.78 12.10 18.47
CA LYS A 109 4.24 12.31 17.12
C LYS A 109 5.27 11.92 16.05
N PRO A 110 4.85 11.56 14.82
CA PRO A 110 5.76 11.18 13.73
C PRO A 110 6.76 12.27 13.29
N ASP A 111 6.52 13.53 13.64
CA ASP A 111 7.32 14.72 13.34
C ASP A 111 8.18 15.21 14.52
N THR A 112 8.23 14.45 15.61
CA THR A 112 9.00 14.82 16.82
C THR A 112 10.51 14.95 16.54
N PHE A 113 11.06 14.08 15.70
CA PHE A 113 12.49 14.06 15.38
C PHE A 113 12.74 14.66 14.00
N THR A 114 13.56 15.71 13.97
CA THR A 114 13.94 16.48 12.78
C THR A 114 15.45 16.51 12.64
N ILE A 115 15.95 16.97 11.49
CA ILE A 115 17.39 17.18 11.27
C ILE A 115 18.01 18.05 12.38
N GLU A 116 17.24 19.04 12.87
CA GLU A 116 17.71 20.00 13.86
C GLU A 116 17.88 19.40 15.26
N ASN A 117 17.07 18.42 15.67
CA ASN A 117 17.09 17.91 17.04
C ASN A 117 17.60 16.47 17.18
N LEU A 118 17.68 15.72 16.07
CA LEU A 118 18.04 14.30 16.08
C LEU A 118 19.42 14.05 16.67
N HIS A 119 20.40 14.89 16.37
CA HIS A 119 21.76 14.74 16.87
C HIS A 119 21.84 14.79 18.41
N ILE A 120 21.03 15.66 19.04
CA ILE A 120 20.93 15.77 20.50
C ILE A 120 20.41 14.46 21.09
N ARG A 121 19.42 13.85 20.43
CA ARG A 121 18.90 12.54 20.82
C ARG A 121 19.98 11.47 20.70
N LEU A 122 20.66 11.37 19.56
CA LEU A 122 21.67 10.33 19.32
C LEU A 122 22.80 10.38 20.35
N MET A 123 23.22 11.57 20.79
CA MET A 123 24.20 11.74 21.86
C MET A 123 23.73 11.24 23.23
N LYS A 124 22.41 11.26 23.48
CA LYS A 124 21.81 10.81 24.75
C LYS A 124 21.48 9.32 24.76
N LEU A 125 21.43 8.67 23.61
CA LEU A 125 21.16 7.24 23.56
C LEU A 125 22.36 6.45 24.09
N LYS A 126 22.06 5.49 24.95
CA LYS A 126 23.05 4.52 25.44
C LYS A 126 23.49 3.55 24.34
N SER A 127 22.57 3.18 23.45
CA SER A 127 22.78 2.22 22.37
C SER A 127 21.80 2.48 21.23
N ASP A 128 22.19 2.20 19.99
CA ASP A 128 21.32 2.29 18.81
C ASP A 128 20.18 1.24 18.88
N PRO A 129 18.88 1.65 18.80
CA PRO A 129 17.74 0.74 18.80
C PRO A 129 17.74 -0.27 17.65
N TRP A 130 18.48 0.01 16.57
CA TRP A 130 18.58 -0.83 15.37
C TRP A 130 19.86 -1.64 15.28
N ASN A 131 20.73 -1.61 16.30
CA ASN A 131 22.03 -2.29 16.30
C ASN A 131 21.95 -3.80 15.97
N ASP A 132 20.86 -4.46 16.38
CA ASP A 132 20.65 -5.89 16.17
C ASP A 132 19.71 -6.23 15.00
N PHE A 133 19.33 -5.25 14.18
CA PHE A 133 18.38 -5.45 13.06
C PHE A 133 18.81 -6.60 12.14
N PHE A 134 20.10 -6.68 11.78
CA PHE A 134 20.63 -7.74 10.91
C PHE A 134 20.88 -9.07 11.61
N LYS A 135 20.82 -9.11 12.94
CA LYS A 135 21.05 -10.33 13.73
C LYS A 135 19.74 -10.98 14.17
N LEU A 136 18.70 -10.17 14.35
CA LEU A 136 17.40 -10.61 14.85
C LEU A 136 16.62 -11.31 13.74
N HIS A 137 16.64 -12.64 13.75
CA HIS A 137 15.75 -13.45 12.92
C HIS A 137 14.46 -13.77 13.69
N GLN A 138 13.39 -13.04 13.41
CA GLN A 138 12.07 -13.28 14.02
C GLN A 138 11.08 -13.75 12.96
N THR A 139 10.44 -14.90 13.22
CA THR A 139 9.32 -15.43 12.43
C THR A 139 8.00 -15.10 13.11
N LEU A 140 7.08 -14.49 12.38
CA LEU A 140 5.69 -14.31 12.82
C LEU A 140 4.96 -15.63 12.62
N ASN A 141 4.76 -16.38 13.70
CA ASN A 141 3.90 -17.57 13.66
C ASN A 141 2.45 -17.10 13.65
N MET A 142 1.69 -17.46 12.61
CA MET A 142 0.25 -17.28 12.62
C MET A 142 -0.34 -18.29 13.60
N LYS A 143 -1.07 -17.79 14.61
CA LYS A 143 -2.00 -18.60 15.41
C LYS A 143 -3.37 -18.61 14.74
#